data_AF-A0A2G3EDW4-F1
#
_entry.id   AF-A0A2G3EDW4-F1
#
_cell.length_a   1.000
_cell.length_b   1.000
_cell.length_c   1.000
_cell.angle_alpha   90.00
_cell.angle_beta   90.00
_cell.angle_gamma   90.00
#
_symmetry.space_group_name_H-M   'P 1'
#
loop_
_entity.id
_entity.type
_entity.pdbx_description
1 polymer ?
#
loop_
_entity_poly.entity_id
_entity_poly.type
_entity_poly.pdbx_seq_one_letter_code
_entity_poly.pdbx_strand_id
1 'polypeptide(L)'
;MYDENLGYDPASPDSIEEYAKDLEDKTFLEVMQSRGIEDNAAILAYANKLRKGGLGNLLEEVYFGYKANSNQEADFANAGVELKTTPYEVTKKGELRAGERLVLTMINYDRPVEIEFYKSHAWEKMRLILLIYYWRNKMQESNLFYPIKYVKILTQWDQAHIHD
;
A
#
# COMPACT_ATOMS: atom_id res chain seq x y z
N MET A 1 11.16 -15.93 8.32
CA MET A 1 12.50 -15.81 8.93
C MET A 1 12.72 -14.31 9.09
N TYR A 2 12.94 -13.85 10.31
CA TYR A 2 13.18 -12.42 10.59
C TYR A 2 14.43 -11.97 9.83
N ASP A 3 14.34 -10.86 9.09
CA ASP A 3 15.48 -10.22 8.43
C ASP A 3 15.74 -8.89 9.15
N GLU A 4 16.81 -8.84 9.94
CA GLU A 4 17.22 -7.67 10.72
C GLU A 4 17.40 -6.42 9.84
N ASN A 5 17.68 -6.59 8.55
CA ASN A 5 17.87 -5.47 7.62
C ASN A 5 16.56 -4.76 7.24
N LEU A 6 15.42 -5.41 7.45
CA LEU A 6 14.10 -4.84 7.11
C LEU A 6 13.52 -3.99 8.25
N GLY A 7 13.87 -4.29 9.50
CA GLY A 7 13.33 -3.61 10.68
C GLY A 7 11.94 -4.12 11.13
N TYR A 8 11.41 -5.18 10.50
CA TYR A 8 10.15 -5.84 10.86
C TYR A 8 10.19 -7.34 10.51
N ASP A 9 9.30 -8.14 11.09
CA ASP A 9 9.14 -9.55 10.73
C ASP A 9 8.19 -9.72 9.54
N PRO A 10 8.67 -10.12 8.35
CA PRO A 10 7.85 -10.25 7.14
C PRO A 10 6.84 -11.40 7.21
N ALA A 11 6.87 -12.23 8.25
CA ALA A 11 5.89 -13.29 8.50
C ALA A 11 4.82 -12.90 9.55
N SER A 12 4.91 -11.71 10.15
CA SER A 12 4.01 -11.24 11.20
C SER A 12 3.20 -10.03 10.74
N PRO A 13 1.87 -10.17 10.51
CA PRO A 13 1.00 -9.05 10.18
C PRO A 13 1.11 -7.89 11.19
N ASP A 14 1.17 -8.20 12.48
CA ASP A 14 1.26 -7.18 13.53
C ASP A 14 2.58 -6.40 13.45
N SER A 15 3.70 -7.10 13.23
CA SER A 15 5.02 -6.45 13.05
C SER A 15 5.06 -5.59 11.79
N ILE A 16 4.40 -6.04 10.71
CA ILE A 16 4.26 -5.27 9.47
C ILE A 16 3.41 -4.01 9.71
N GLU A 17 2.27 -4.11 10.41
CA GLU A 17 1.42 -2.94 10.74
C GLU A 17 2.18 -1.93 11.62
N GLU A 18 2.85 -2.40 12.67
CA GLU A 18 3.62 -1.55 13.58
C GLU A 18 4.72 -0.79 12.84
N TYR A 19 5.49 -1.49 12.00
CA TYR A 19 6.50 -0.85 11.15
C TYR A 19 5.87 0.12 10.13
N ALA A 20 4.71 -0.21 9.57
CA ALA A 20 4.03 0.67 8.61
C ALA A 20 3.46 1.94 9.26
N LYS A 21 3.09 1.92 10.56
CA LYS A 21 2.58 3.11 11.28
C LYS A 21 3.59 4.24 11.36
N ASP A 22 4.88 3.95 11.30
CA ASP A 22 5.92 4.98 11.19
C ASP A 22 5.82 5.81 9.91
N LEU A 23 5.01 5.41 8.92
CA LEU A 23 4.70 6.22 7.74
C LEU A 23 3.69 7.33 8.02
N GLU A 24 2.90 7.23 9.09
CA GLU A 24 1.87 8.23 9.39
C GLU A 24 2.49 9.61 9.58
N ASP A 25 1.80 10.62 9.02
CA ASP A 25 2.20 12.01 8.94
C ASP A 25 3.45 12.34 8.12
N LYS A 26 4.16 11.34 7.57
CA LYS A 26 5.25 11.56 6.61
C LYS A 26 4.72 11.76 5.20
N THR A 27 5.42 12.59 4.44
CA THR A 27 5.34 12.66 2.99
C THR A 27 6.18 11.55 2.36
N PHE A 28 5.87 11.16 1.12
CA PHE A 28 6.68 10.18 0.40
C PHE A 28 8.14 10.63 0.21
N LEU A 29 8.39 11.93 0.11
CA LEU A 29 9.74 12.47 0.10
C LEU A 29 10.48 12.22 1.42
N GLU A 30 9.84 12.48 2.56
CA GLU A 30 10.43 12.21 3.88
C GLU A 30 10.67 10.72 4.09
N VAL A 31 9.80 9.85 3.57
CA VAL A 31 10.01 8.40 3.56
C VAL A 31 11.30 8.06 2.82
N MET A 32 11.52 8.60 1.61
CA MET A 32 12.76 8.39 0.84
C MET A 32 13.99 8.89 1.59
N GLN A 33 13.92 10.09 2.15
CA GLN A 33 15.02 10.69 2.93
C GLN A 33 15.36 9.85 4.17
N SER A 34 14.35 9.34 4.89
CA SER A 34 14.56 8.48 6.06
C SER A 34 15.28 7.16 5.74
N ARG A 35 15.29 6.77 4.46
CA ARG A 35 15.98 5.58 3.94
C ARG A 35 17.31 5.94 3.27
N GLY A 36 17.80 7.17 3.44
CA GLY A 36 19.08 7.65 2.91
C GLY A 36 19.05 8.00 1.41
N ILE A 37 17.87 8.12 0.80
CA ILE A 37 17.75 8.52 -0.60
C ILE A 37 17.64 10.05 -0.67
N GLU A 38 18.78 10.69 -0.89
CA GLU A 38 18.89 12.16 -1.03
C GLU A 38 19.27 12.59 -2.45
N ASP A 39 19.64 11.66 -3.32
CA ASP A 39 20.02 11.95 -4.70
C ASP A 39 18.83 12.45 -5.53
N ASN A 40 19.00 13.61 -6.16
CA ASN A 40 17.95 14.25 -6.95
C ASN A 40 17.50 13.40 -8.15
N ALA A 41 18.38 12.63 -8.79
CA ALA A 41 18.00 11.80 -9.92
C ALA A 41 17.12 10.62 -9.47
N ALA A 42 17.46 9.99 -8.33
CA ALA A 42 16.63 8.96 -7.71
C ALA A 42 15.26 9.50 -7.28
N ILE A 43 15.20 10.68 -6.64
CA ILE A 43 13.94 11.35 -6.27
C ILE A 43 13.08 11.64 -7.51
N LEU A 44 13.68 12.18 -8.57
CA LEU A 44 12.98 12.49 -9.81
C LEU A 44 12.43 11.24 -10.51
N ALA A 45 13.11 10.09 -10.38
CA ALA A 45 12.63 8.82 -10.95
C ALA A 45 11.30 8.37 -10.32
N TYR A 46 11.13 8.56 -9.01
CA TYR A 46 9.86 8.26 -8.31
C TYR A 46 8.81 9.37 -8.46
N ALA A 47 9.22 10.62 -8.66
CA ALA A 47 8.31 11.74 -8.96
C ALA A 47 7.67 11.64 -10.37
N ASN A 48 8.18 10.77 -11.24
CA ASN A 48 7.69 10.65 -12.61
C ASN A 48 6.26 10.06 -12.66
N LYS A 49 5.28 10.93 -12.90
CA LYS A 49 3.84 10.62 -13.00
C LYS A 49 3.50 9.63 -14.13
N LEU A 50 4.42 9.36 -15.07
CA LEU A 50 4.23 8.36 -16.13
C LEU A 50 4.50 6.93 -15.66
N ARG A 51 5.14 6.72 -14.48
CA ARG A 51 5.36 5.39 -13.92
C ARG A 51 4.03 4.85 -13.36
N LYS A 52 3.49 3.79 -13.96
CA LYS A 52 2.34 3.05 -13.41
C LYS A 52 2.71 2.53 -12.01
N GLY A 53 1.86 2.76 -11.01
CA GLY A 53 2.08 2.30 -9.63
C GLY A 53 3.03 3.17 -8.78
N GLY A 54 3.47 4.34 -9.25
CA GLY A 54 4.60 5.12 -8.70
C GLY A 54 4.75 5.19 -7.17
N LEU A 55 3.70 5.60 -6.43
CA LEU A 55 3.79 5.77 -4.96
C LEU A 55 3.70 4.44 -4.19
N GLY A 56 2.95 3.46 -4.72
CA GLY A 56 2.91 2.11 -4.15
C GLY A 56 4.26 1.42 -4.28
N ASN A 57 4.82 1.43 -5.49
CA ASN A 57 6.15 0.90 -5.78
C ASN A 57 7.24 1.60 -4.94
N LEU A 58 7.09 2.89 -4.65
CA LEU A 58 8.01 3.59 -3.74
C LEU A 58 7.99 2.94 -2.36
N LEU A 59 6.82 2.72 -1.76
CA LEU A 59 6.75 2.09 -0.45
C LEU A 59 7.24 0.65 -0.48
N GLU A 60 6.91 -0.13 -1.50
CA GLU A 60 7.42 -1.50 -1.70
C GLU A 60 8.96 -1.53 -1.72
N GLU A 61 9.58 -0.74 -2.62
CA GLU A 61 11.02 -0.80 -2.90
C GLU A 61 11.86 -0.07 -1.85
N VAL A 62 11.41 1.12 -1.42
CA VAL A 62 12.21 2.02 -0.57
C VAL A 62 11.96 1.76 0.91
N TYR A 63 10.70 1.55 1.30
CA TYR A 63 10.32 1.46 2.70
C TYR A 63 10.32 0.01 3.22
N PHE A 64 9.62 -0.88 2.51
CA PHE A 64 9.50 -2.29 2.90
C PHE A 64 10.64 -3.16 2.37
N GLY A 65 11.42 -2.69 1.38
CA GLY A 65 12.61 -3.38 0.88
C GLY A 65 12.32 -4.54 -0.08
N TYR A 66 11.12 -4.61 -0.65
CA TYR A 66 10.78 -5.63 -1.65
C TYR A 66 11.09 -5.13 -3.05
N LYS A 67 11.69 -6.00 -3.88
CA LYS A 67 11.70 -5.74 -5.33
C LYS A 67 10.28 -5.89 -5.85
N ALA A 68 9.82 -4.91 -6.64
CA ALA A 68 8.58 -5.02 -7.39
C ALA A 68 8.68 -6.20 -8.38
N ASN A 69 8.29 -7.39 -7.93
CA ASN A 69 8.20 -8.58 -8.78
C ASN A 69 6.80 -8.65 -9.37
N SER A 70 6.68 -8.99 -10.65
CA SER A 70 5.37 -9.15 -11.32
C SER A 70 4.62 -10.43 -10.91
N ASN A 71 4.93 -11.03 -9.77
CA ASN A 71 4.31 -12.27 -9.32
C ASN A 71 2.92 -11.98 -8.74
N GLN A 72 1.97 -12.90 -8.96
CA GLN A 72 0.60 -12.80 -8.44
C GLN A 72 0.49 -13.01 -6.92
N GLU A 73 1.60 -13.32 -6.24
CA GLU A 73 1.64 -13.55 -4.80
C GLU A 73 1.37 -12.25 -4.01
N ALA A 74 0.97 -12.37 -2.74
CA ALA A 74 0.79 -11.21 -1.87
C ALA A 74 2.12 -10.47 -1.66
N ASP A 75 2.07 -9.16 -1.50
CA ASP A 75 3.27 -8.33 -1.31
C ASP A 75 4.10 -8.82 -0.12
N PHE A 76 3.43 -9.30 0.94
CA PHE A 76 4.04 -10.04 2.04
C PHE A 76 3.56 -11.49 2.05
N ALA A 77 4.02 -12.30 1.08
CA ALA A 77 3.57 -13.68 0.90
C ALA A 77 3.64 -14.54 2.19
N ASN A 78 4.66 -14.35 3.03
CA ASN A 78 4.84 -15.10 4.27
C ASN A 78 3.78 -14.79 5.35
N ALA A 79 3.27 -13.56 5.37
CA ALA A 79 2.21 -13.12 6.28
C ALA A 79 0.82 -13.22 5.63
N GLY A 80 0.77 -13.39 4.31
CA GLY A 80 -0.45 -13.31 3.51
C GLY A 80 -1.10 -11.92 3.56
N VAL A 81 -0.29 -10.86 3.74
CA VAL A 81 -0.73 -9.46 3.75
C VAL A 81 -0.57 -8.88 2.35
N GLU A 82 -1.62 -8.25 1.84
CA GLU A 82 -1.60 -7.48 0.59
C GLU A 82 -1.41 -5.99 0.91
N LEU A 83 -0.46 -5.32 0.25
CA LEU A 83 -0.25 -3.89 0.39
C LEU A 83 -1.15 -3.13 -0.58
N LYS A 84 -1.86 -2.13 -0.05
CA LYS A 84 -2.66 -1.21 -0.86
C LYS A 84 -2.40 0.23 -0.47
N THR A 85 -1.73 0.94 -1.37
CA THR A 85 -1.50 2.39 -1.26
C THR A 85 -2.50 3.11 -2.14
N THR A 86 -3.37 3.93 -1.56
CA THR A 86 -4.46 4.59 -2.31
C THR A 86 -4.72 6.01 -1.80
N PRO A 87 -5.10 6.96 -2.68
CA PRO A 87 -5.40 8.32 -2.29
C PRO A 87 -6.80 8.48 -1.70
N TYR A 88 -6.94 9.44 -0.80
CA TYR A 88 -8.20 10.13 -0.55
C TYR A 88 -8.10 11.59 -0.97
N GLU A 89 -9.25 12.22 -1.19
CA GLU A 89 -9.37 13.64 -1.55
C GLU A 89 -10.27 14.35 -0.54
N VAL A 90 -10.02 15.65 -0.38
CA VAL A 90 -10.88 16.55 0.42
C VAL A 90 -11.73 17.36 -0.54
N THR A 91 -13.05 17.35 -0.37
CA THR A 91 -13.96 18.14 -1.21
C THR A 91 -13.85 19.63 -0.91
N LYS A 92 -14.41 20.47 -1.76
CA LYS A 92 -14.50 21.93 -1.50
C LYS A 92 -15.23 22.26 -0.18
N LYS A 93 -16.04 21.32 0.34
CA LYS A 93 -16.78 21.45 1.60
C LYS A 93 -16.02 20.89 2.81
N GLY A 94 -14.82 20.36 2.61
CA GLY A 94 -14.01 19.75 3.68
C GLY A 94 -14.30 18.27 3.94
N GLU A 95 -15.15 17.63 3.14
CA GLU A 95 -15.51 16.21 3.32
C GLU A 95 -14.43 15.30 2.72
N LEU A 96 -14.18 14.15 3.35
CA LEU A 96 -13.27 13.13 2.84
C LEU A 96 -13.98 12.21 1.84
N ARG A 97 -13.30 11.85 0.75
CA ARG A 97 -13.74 10.83 -0.19
C ARG A 97 -12.57 9.98 -0.69
N ALA A 98 -12.84 8.74 -1.06
CA ALA A 98 -11.86 7.93 -1.80
C ALA A 98 -11.49 8.64 -3.12
N GLY A 99 -10.19 8.69 -3.42
CA GLY A 99 -9.67 9.32 -4.63
C GLY A 99 -9.76 8.40 -5.86
N GLU A 100 -9.82 7.10 -5.66
CA GLU A 100 -9.96 6.08 -6.70
C GLU A 100 -10.56 4.79 -6.14
N ARG A 101 -10.93 3.86 -7.03
CA ARG A 101 -11.39 2.53 -6.61
C ARG A 101 -10.18 1.70 -6.18
N LEU A 102 -10.34 0.94 -5.10
CA LEU A 102 -9.34 -0.01 -4.66
C LEU A 102 -9.39 -1.27 -5.55
N VAL A 103 -8.33 -1.51 -6.32
CA VAL A 103 -8.21 -2.71 -7.15
C VAL A 103 -7.63 -3.85 -6.32
N LEU A 104 -8.35 -4.96 -6.21
CA LEU A 104 -7.93 -6.14 -5.44
C LEU A 104 -7.16 -7.14 -6.31
N THR A 105 -7.81 -7.65 -7.36
CA THR A 105 -7.20 -8.60 -8.30
C THR A 105 -7.92 -8.59 -9.64
N MET A 106 -7.24 -9.04 -10.70
CA MET A 106 -7.84 -9.34 -11.98
C MET A 106 -8.62 -10.66 -11.92
N ILE A 107 -9.76 -10.70 -12.60
CA ILE A 107 -10.51 -11.94 -12.83
C ILE A 107 -9.83 -12.69 -13.98
N ASN A 108 -9.42 -13.93 -13.73
CA ASN A 108 -8.83 -14.78 -14.75
C ASN A 108 -9.95 -15.50 -15.53
N TYR A 109 -10.00 -15.29 -16.84
CA TYR A 109 -10.99 -15.90 -17.74
C TYR A 109 -10.48 -17.16 -18.46
N ASP A 110 -9.19 -17.47 -18.34
CA ASP A 110 -8.52 -18.58 -19.02
C ASP A 110 -8.52 -19.89 -18.21
N ARG A 111 -9.02 -19.84 -16.97
CA ARG A 111 -9.14 -21.00 -16.06
C ARG A 111 -10.54 -21.06 -15.43
N PRO A 112 -10.99 -22.26 -15.00
CA PRO A 112 -12.23 -22.38 -14.26
C PRO A 112 -12.26 -21.46 -13.03
N VAL A 113 -13.42 -20.85 -12.78
CA VAL A 113 -13.64 -20.07 -11.57
C VAL A 113 -13.70 -21.01 -10.38
N GLU A 114 -12.95 -20.70 -9.32
CA GLU A 114 -13.04 -21.42 -8.05
C GLU A 114 -14.44 -21.19 -7.46
N ILE A 115 -15.15 -22.30 -7.21
CA ILE A 115 -16.54 -22.28 -6.74
C ILE A 115 -16.57 -22.00 -5.24
N GLU A 116 -15.58 -22.50 -4.50
CA GLU A 116 -15.45 -22.23 -3.08
C GLU A 116 -14.83 -20.86 -2.84
N PHE A 117 -15.64 -19.87 -2.47
CA PHE A 117 -15.20 -18.48 -2.29
C PHE A 117 -13.93 -18.35 -1.42
N TYR A 118 -13.85 -19.08 -0.30
CA TYR A 118 -12.71 -19.03 0.62
C TYR A 118 -11.43 -19.71 0.10
N LYS A 119 -11.49 -20.41 -1.03
CA LYS A 119 -10.33 -20.92 -1.77
C LYS A 119 -9.98 -20.04 -2.98
N SER A 120 -10.76 -18.98 -3.21
CA SER A 120 -10.55 -18.11 -4.38
C SER A 120 -9.36 -17.17 -4.18
N HIS A 121 -8.69 -16.84 -5.30
CA HIS A 121 -7.65 -15.80 -5.34
C HIS A 121 -8.15 -14.45 -4.83
N ALA A 122 -9.43 -14.14 -5.03
CA ALA A 122 -10.02 -12.92 -4.52
C ALA A 122 -10.05 -12.91 -2.98
N TRP A 123 -10.42 -14.04 -2.36
CA TRP A 123 -10.39 -14.19 -0.91
C TRP A 123 -8.98 -14.04 -0.35
N GLU A 124 -7.99 -14.73 -0.94
CA GLU A 124 -6.59 -14.66 -0.52
C GLU A 124 -6.08 -13.21 -0.50
N LYS A 125 -6.46 -12.40 -1.50
CA LYS A 125 -6.05 -11.00 -1.64
C LYS A 125 -6.82 -10.02 -0.74
N MET A 126 -8.04 -10.36 -0.30
CA MET A 126 -8.87 -9.44 0.50
C MET A 126 -8.89 -9.73 2.00
N ARG A 127 -8.53 -10.95 2.42
CA ARG A 127 -8.64 -11.38 3.83
C ARG A 127 -7.77 -10.56 4.79
N LEU A 128 -6.68 -9.98 4.27
CA LEU A 128 -5.71 -9.24 5.07
C LEU A 128 -5.01 -8.17 4.20
N ILE A 129 -5.48 -6.92 4.30
CA ILE A 129 -4.96 -5.80 3.52
C ILE A 129 -4.27 -4.80 4.45
N LEU A 130 -2.99 -4.53 4.24
CA LEU A 130 -2.35 -3.33 4.78
C LEU A 130 -2.75 -2.13 3.91
N LEU A 131 -3.63 -1.29 4.44
CA LEU A 131 -4.12 -0.10 3.75
C LEU A 131 -3.33 1.13 4.17
N ILE A 132 -2.75 1.82 3.18
CA ILE A 132 -2.03 3.08 3.35
C ILE A 132 -2.78 4.17 2.57
N TYR A 133 -3.41 5.08 3.31
CA TYR A 133 -4.17 6.20 2.77
C TYR A 133 -3.36 7.48 2.84
N TYR A 134 -3.22 8.16 1.69
CA TYR A 134 -2.53 9.43 1.59
C TYR A 134 -3.44 10.53 1.03
N TRP A 135 -3.19 11.76 1.46
CA TRP A 135 -3.96 12.91 1.00
C TRP A 135 -3.47 13.38 -0.37
N ARG A 136 -4.28 13.17 -1.40
CA ARG A 136 -3.96 13.66 -2.76
C ARG A 136 -4.41 15.10 -2.94
N ASN A 137 -3.47 16.03 -2.82
CA ASN A 137 -3.68 17.43 -3.13
C ASN A 137 -3.07 17.83 -4.48
N LYS A 138 -3.87 17.81 -5.55
CA LYS A 138 -3.41 18.10 -6.93
C LYS A 138 -2.86 19.52 -7.14
N MET A 139 -2.98 20.41 -6.16
CA MET A 139 -2.35 21.74 -6.18
C MET A 139 -0.85 21.69 -5.86
N GLN A 140 -0.35 20.60 -5.27
CA GLN A 140 1.07 20.45 -5.00
C GLN A 140 1.85 20.13 -6.28
N GLU A 141 3.09 20.62 -6.33
CA GLU A 141 3.98 20.49 -7.50
C GLU A 141 4.33 19.02 -7.79
N SER A 142 4.53 18.24 -6.72
CA SER A 142 4.89 16.82 -6.78
C SER A 142 3.94 15.96 -5.94
N ASN A 143 3.72 14.72 -6.39
CA ASN A 143 3.02 13.70 -5.61
C ASN A 143 3.85 13.20 -4.41
N LEU A 144 5.18 13.45 -4.42
CA LEU A 144 6.05 13.10 -3.30
C LEU A 144 5.76 13.92 -2.04
N PHE A 145 5.08 15.05 -2.18
CA PHE A 145 4.67 15.91 -1.06
C PHE A 145 3.33 15.51 -0.44
N TYR A 146 2.66 14.47 -0.98
CA TYR A 146 1.43 13.98 -0.39
C TYR A 146 1.70 13.32 0.96
N PRO A 147 1.04 13.76 2.04
CA PRO A 147 1.22 13.13 3.34
C PRO A 147 0.41 11.84 3.44
N ILE A 148 1.01 10.81 4.00
CA ILE A 148 0.35 9.60 4.46
C ILE A 148 -0.35 9.94 5.78
N LYS A 149 -1.63 9.59 5.91
CA LYS A 149 -2.47 10.02 7.05
C LYS A 149 -3.17 8.89 7.77
N TYR A 150 -3.14 7.69 7.20
CA TYR A 150 -3.76 6.54 7.82
C TYR A 150 -3.09 5.27 7.35
N VAL A 151 -2.68 4.44 8.32
CA VAL A 151 -2.09 3.13 8.09
C VAL A 151 -2.79 2.12 8.97
N LYS A 152 -3.37 1.08 8.37
CA LYS A 152 -4.06 0.04 9.14
C LYS A 152 -4.12 -1.28 8.38
N ILE A 153 -3.93 -2.40 9.08
CA ILE A 153 -4.36 -3.69 8.56
C ILE A 153 -5.87 -3.82 8.72
N LEU A 154 -6.54 -4.06 7.60
CA LEU A 154 -7.95 -4.41 7.55
C LEU A 154 -8.10 -5.92 7.46
N THR A 155 -8.88 -6.47 8.37
CA THR A 155 -9.33 -7.85 8.34
C THR A 155 -10.80 -7.92 7.93
N GLN A 156 -11.26 -9.13 7.59
CA GLN A 156 -12.67 -9.41 7.32
C GLN A 156 -13.64 -9.01 8.46
N TRP A 157 -13.15 -8.92 9.70
CA TRP A 157 -13.97 -8.55 10.88
C TRP A 157 -14.12 -7.04 11.01
N ASP A 158 -13.13 -6.27 10.57
CA ASP A 158 -13.17 -4.81 10.59
C ASP A 158 -14.19 -4.24 9.58
N GLN A 159 -14.50 -4.98 8.52
CA GLN A 159 -15.47 -4.58 7.50
C GLN A 159 -16.93 -4.96 7.85
N ALA A 160 -17.14 -5.83 8.83
CA ALA A 160 -18.47 -6.28 9.25
C ALA A 160 -19.17 -5.30 10.21
N HIS A 161 -18.42 -4.39 10.85
CA HIS A 161 -18.95 -3.44 11.84
C HIS A 161 -19.30 -2.06 11.26
N ILE A 162 -19.41 -1.93 9.93
CA ILE A 162 -19.85 -0.69 9.26
C ILE A 162 -21.40 -0.66 9.12
N HIS A 163 -22.10 -1.67 9.62
CA HIS A 163 -23.57 -1.79 9.52
C HIS A 163 -24.32 -1.81 10.86
N ASP A 164 -23.68 -1.45 11.97
CA ASP A 164 -24.37 -1.27 13.27
C ASP A 164 -24.45 0.22 13.68
#